data_AF-A0A1I9GB96-F1
#
_entry.id   AF-A0A1I9GB96-F1
#
_cell.length_a   1.000
_cell.length_b   1.000
_cell.length_c   1.000
_cell.angle_alpha   90.00
_cell.angle_beta   90.00
_cell.angle_gamma   90.00
#
_symmetry.space_group_name_H-M   'P 1'
#
loop_
_entity.id
_entity.type
_entity.pdbx_description
1 polymer ?
#
loop_
_entity_poly.entity_id
_entity_poly.type
_entity_poly.pdbx_seq_one_letter_code
_entity_poly.pdbx_strand_id
1 'polypeptide(L)'
;QYDAIALDRELFSTYAFNVDQLMELAGLSCAHAIARSCDRGKILIICGPGNNGGDGFVCARHLTFLGFEPFIFYPKQSKSELMERLVKQTKKVGIPHIDDSVFKNPSDMKNKFTLVVDALFGFSFKPPLRQPFDQIIEAVNKSSLPVVSIDIPSGK
;
A
#
# COMPACT_ATOMS: atom_id res chain seq x y z
N GLN A 1 17.17 10.10 -2.75
CA GLN A 1 16.25 10.66 -1.73
C GLN A 1 16.13 12.18 -1.83
N TYR A 2 17.25 12.93 -1.85
CA TYR A 2 17.20 14.40 -1.95
C TYR A 2 16.48 14.89 -3.21
N ASP A 3 16.82 14.35 -4.38
CA ASP A 3 16.21 14.75 -5.66
C ASP A 3 14.70 14.46 -5.71
N ALA A 4 14.27 13.32 -5.15
CA ALA A 4 12.85 12.95 -5.06
C ALA A 4 12.07 13.93 -4.17
N ILE A 5 12.63 14.32 -3.01
CA ILE A 5 12.01 15.32 -2.12
C ILE A 5 11.91 16.68 -2.82
N ALA A 6 12.96 17.08 -3.57
CA ALA A 6 12.98 18.35 -4.27
C ALA A 6 11.91 18.41 -5.37
N LEU A 7 11.77 17.33 -6.15
CA LEU A 7 10.75 17.21 -7.18
C LEU A 7 9.33 17.24 -6.58
N ASP A 8 9.07 16.48 -5.53
CA ASP A 8 7.77 16.52 -4.82
C ASP A 8 7.44 17.94 -4.35
N ARG A 9 8.42 18.63 -3.77
CA ARG A 9 8.23 20.02 -3.34
C ARG A 9 7.90 20.94 -4.50
N GLU A 10 8.54 20.76 -5.65
CA GLU A 10 8.27 21.55 -6.85
C GLU A 10 6.86 21.31 -7.39
N LEU A 11 6.43 20.05 -7.45
CA LEU A 11 5.09 19.65 -7.91
C LEU A 11 3.97 20.25 -7.05
N PHE A 12 4.13 20.23 -5.73
CA PHE A 12 3.14 20.78 -4.81
C PHE A 12 3.16 22.31 -4.70
N SER A 13 4.29 22.95 -5.02
CA SER A 13 4.43 24.42 -4.91
C SER A 13 4.28 25.11 -6.27
N THR A 14 5.23 24.90 -7.17
CA THR A 14 5.33 25.61 -8.46
C THR A 14 4.23 25.16 -9.41
N TYR A 15 3.98 23.86 -9.48
CA TYR A 15 2.93 23.29 -10.34
C TYR A 15 1.57 23.17 -9.65
N ALA A 16 1.51 23.47 -8.34
CA ALA A 16 0.29 23.53 -7.54
C ALA A 16 -0.61 22.28 -7.61
N PHE A 17 -0.02 21.10 -7.86
CA PHE A 17 -0.76 19.84 -7.78
C PHE A 17 -1.19 19.58 -6.33
N ASN A 18 -2.36 18.96 -6.16
CA ASN A 18 -2.80 18.47 -4.86
C ASN A 18 -2.19 17.09 -4.61
N VAL A 19 -1.96 16.75 -3.34
CA VAL A 19 -1.57 15.38 -2.93
C VAL A 19 -2.56 14.35 -3.47
N ASP A 20 -3.86 14.61 -3.33
CA ASP A 20 -4.94 13.76 -3.83
C ASP A 20 -4.82 13.45 -5.32
N GLN A 21 -4.44 14.42 -6.15
CA GLN A 21 -4.34 14.24 -7.59
C GLN A 21 -3.17 13.32 -7.95
N LEU A 22 -1.99 13.59 -7.40
CA LEU A 22 -0.80 12.80 -7.68
C LEU A 22 -0.93 11.38 -7.10
N MET A 23 -1.52 11.25 -5.92
CA MET A 23 -1.81 9.96 -5.28
C MET A 23 -2.81 9.13 -6.07
N GLU A 24 -3.86 9.74 -6.63
CA GLU A 24 -4.82 9.02 -7.48
C GLU A 24 -4.14 8.44 -8.73
N LEU A 25 -3.23 9.23 -9.35
CA LEU A 25 -2.45 8.78 -10.51
C LEU A 25 -1.42 7.72 -10.14
N ALA A 26 -0.72 7.89 -9.01
CA ALA A 26 0.28 6.95 -8.53
C ALA A 26 -0.35 5.58 -8.23
N GLY A 27 -1.40 5.55 -7.41
CA GLY A 27 -2.09 4.30 -7.09
C GLY A 27 -2.74 3.63 -8.30
N LEU A 28 -3.28 4.39 -9.26
CA LEU A 28 -3.75 3.85 -10.54
C LEU A 28 -2.62 3.20 -11.35
N SER A 29 -1.47 3.87 -11.42
CA SER A 29 -0.28 3.34 -12.09
C SER A 29 0.18 2.03 -11.45
N CYS A 30 0.23 1.95 -10.12
CA CYS A 30 0.54 0.73 -9.38
C CYS A 30 -0.45 -0.40 -9.69
N ALA A 31 -1.76 -0.12 -9.68
CA ALA A 31 -2.78 -1.11 -10.01
C ALA A 31 -2.61 -1.66 -11.43
N HIS A 32 -2.33 -0.80 -12.42
CA HIS A 32 -2.05 -1.24 -13.78
C HIS A 32 -0.75 -2.04 -13.91
N ALA A 33 0.30 -1.66 -13.20
CA ALA A 33 1.56 -2.41 -13.21
C ALA A 33 1.37 -3.84 -12.65
N ILE A 34 0.64 -3.96 -11.54
CA ILE A 34 0.27 -5.24 -10.94
C ILE A 34 -0.61 -6.04 -11.90
N ALA A 35 -1.64 -5.43 -12.48
CA ALA A 35 -2.57 -6.10 -13.39
C ALA A 35 -1.90 -6.65 -14.67
N ARG A 36 -0.78 -6.04 -15.09
CA ARG A 36 0.02 -6.51 -16.23
C ARG A 36 1.02 -7.60 -15.88
N SER A 37 1.47 -7.66 -14.63
CA SER A 37 2.64 -8.46 -14.23
C SER A 37 2.32 -9.60 -13.28
N CYS A 38 1.10 -9.65 -12.73
CA CYS A 38 0.69 -10.60 -11.72
C CYS A 38 -0.63 -11.28 -12.09
N ASP A 39 -0.77 -12.54 -11.70
CA ASP A 39 -2.01 -13.28 -11.88
C ASP A 39 -3.11 -12.73 -10.97
N ARG A 40 -4.35 -12.81 -11.45
CA ARG A 40 -5.53 -12.43 -10.66
C ARG A 40 -5.69 -13.37 -9.48
N GLY A 41 -6.19 -12.81 -8.38
CA GLY A 41 -6.48 -13.56 -7.17
C GLY A 41 -6.66 -12.65 -5.97
N LYS A 42 -6.60 -13.27 -4.79
CA LYS A 42 -6.63 -12.56 -3.52
C LYS A 42 -5.27 -11.90 -3.28
N ILE A 43 -5.28 -10.58 -3.11
CA ILE A 43 -4.07 -9.77 -2.88
C ILE A 43 -4.15 -9.16 -1.48
N LEU A 44 -3.08 -9.28 -0.70
CA LEU A 44 -2.93 -8.56 0.55
C LEU A 44 -2.22 -7.23 0.30
N ILE A 45 -2.86 -6.11 0.62
CA ILE A 45 -2.29 -4.77 0.49
C ILE A 45 -2.04 -4.22 1.89
N ILE A 46 -0.78 -3.96 2.20
CA ILE A 46 -0.32 -3.53 3.52
C ILE A 46 -0.05 -2.03 3.46
N CYS A 47 -0.98 -1.23 3.98
CA CYS A 47 -0.91 0.23 3.90
C CYS A 47 -0.25 0.85 5.13
N GLY A 48 0.68 1.78 4.92
CA GLY A 48 1.27 2.58 5.98
C GLY A 48 0.45 3.80 6.36
N PRO A 49 0.84 4.53 7.43
CA PRO A 49 0.13 5.72 7.89
C PRO A 49 0.32 6.97 7.02
N GLY A 50 1.27 6.96 6.07
CA GLY A 50 1.62 8.12 5.25
C GLY A 50 1.12 8.03 3.80
N ASN A 51 1.68 8.87 2.93
CA ASN A 51 1.29 8.96 1.52
C ASN A 51 1.43 7.63 0.78
N ASN A 52 2.49 6.85 1.02
CA ASN A 52 2.66 5.53 0.40
C ASN A 52 1.49 4.58 0.73
N GLY A 53 0.95 4.67 1.95
CA GLY A 53 -0.25 3.93 2.32
C GLY A 53 -1.49 4.41 1.57
N GLY A 54 -1.59 5.71 1.33
CA GLY A 54 -2.62 6.31 0.48
C GLY A 54 -2.57 5.78 -0.96
N ASP A 55 -1.37 5.68 -1.55
CA ASP A 55 -1.16 5.04 -2.85
C ASP A 55 -1.64 3.58 -2.83
N GLY A 56 -1.39 2.86 -1.73
CA GLY A 56 -1.91 1.52 -1.49
C GLY A 56 -3.45 1.45 -1.47
N PHE A 57 -4.13 2.40 -0.83
CA PHE A 57 -5.60 2.47 -0.83
C PHE A 57 -6.17 2.74 -2.23
N VAL A 58 -5.57 3.68 -2.96
CA VAL A 58 -5.97 3.97 -4.35
C VAL A 58 -5.73 2.76 -5.24
N CYS A 59 -4.56 2.13 -5.11
CA CYS A 59 -4.20 0.90 -5.82
C CYS A 59 -5.22 -0.22 -5.55
N ALA A 60 -5.58 -0.43 -4.28
CA ALA A 60 -6.60 -1.41 -3.90
C ALA A 60 -7.93 -1.16 -4.61
N ARG A 61 -8.42 0.09 -4.61
CA ARG A 61 -9.66 0.46 -5.29
C ARG A 61 -9.62 0.16 -6.78
N HIS A 62 -8.54 0.52 -7.47
CA HIS A 62 -8.42 0.26 -8.91
C HIS A 62 -8.24 -1.22 -9.23
N LEU A 63 -7.52 -1.98 -8.41
CA LEU A 63 -7.39 -3.43 -8.55
C LEU A 63 -8.75 -4.14 -8.51
N THR A 64 -9.69 -3.69 -7.67
CA THR A 64 -11.06 -4.22 -7.68
C THR A 64 -11.72 -4.07 -9.05
N PHE A 65 -11.60 -2.89 -9.68
CA PHE A 65 -12.17 -2.65 -11.01
C PHE A 65 -11.45 -3.40 -12.13
N LEU A 66 -10.20 -3.82 -11.90
CA LEU A 66 -9.41 -4.64 -12.82
C LEU A 66 -9.62 -6.16 -12.63
N GLY A 67 -10.54 -6.56 -11.73
CA GLY A 67 -10.92 -7.95 -11.52
C GLY A 67 -10.06 -8.71 -10.51
N PHE A 68 -9.34 -8.01 -9.63
CA PHE A 68 -8.63 -8.60 -8.50
C PHE A 68 -9.48 -8.58 -7.22
N GLU A 69 -9.07 -9.37 -6.22
CA GLU A 69 -9.70 -9.43 -4.90
C GLU A 69 -8.76 -8.86 -3.82
N PRO A 70 -8.66 -7.53 -3.68
CA PRO A 70 -7.79 -6.92 -2.67
C PRO A 70 -8.36 -7.09 -1.27
N PHE A 71 -7.46 -7.23 -0.29
CA PHE A 71 -7.71 -7.16 1.14
C PHE A 71 -6.73 -6.15 1.72
N ILE A 72 -7.21 -5.22 2.54
CA ILE A 72 -6.38 -4.17 3.11
C ILE A 72 -6.06 -4.50 4.56
N PHE A 73 -4.79 -4.46 4.91
CA PHE A 73 -4.34 -4.38 6.29
C PHE A 73 -3.74 -3.01 6.56
N TYR A 74 -4.29 -2.31 7.56
CA TYR A 74 -3.88 -0.95 7.91
C TYR A 74 -3.53 -0.84 9.42
N PRO A 75 -2.30 -1.21 9.82
CA PRO A 75 -1.94 -1.41 11.23
C PRO A 75 -1.94 -0.14 12.07
N LYS A 76 -1.71 1.02 11.43
CA LYS A 76 -1.67 2.31 12.10
C LYS A 76 -2.43 3.34 11.28
N GLN A 77 -3.62 3.67 11.73
CA GLN A 77 -4.48 4.62 11.03
C GLN A 77 -3.99 6.06 11.23
N SER A 78 -3.87 6.79 10.12
CA SER A 78 -3.65 8.24 10.11
C SER A 78 -4.93 8.96 10.50
N LYS A 79 -4.77 10.13 11.13
CA LYS A 79 -5.87 11.06 11.43
C LYS A 79 -6.05 12.14 10.35
N SER A 80 -5.33 12.01 9.23
CA SER A 80 -5.47 12.94 8.11
C SER A 80 -6.80 12.69 7.40
N GLU A 81 -7.52 13.76 7.07
CA GLU A 81 -8.78 13.69 6.34
C GLU A 81 -8.65 12.89 5.03
N LEU A 82 -7.54 13.06 4.28
CA LEU A 82 -7.27 12.31 3.05
C LEU A 82 -7.36 10.79 3.26
N MET A 83 -6.63 10.27 4.24
CA MET A 83 -6.63 8.83 4.56
C MET A 83 -8.00 8.34 5.03
N GLU A 84 -8.73 9.13 5.82
CA GLU A 84 -10.10 8.79 6.23
C GLU A 84 -11.04 8.68 5.01
N ARG A 85 -10.90 9.60 4.04
CA ARG A 85 -11.65 9.53 2.77
C ARG A 85 -11.30 8.27 1.98
N LEU A 86 -10.02 7.91 1.88
CA LEU A 86 -9.57 6.70 1.16
C LEU A 86 -10.07 5.41 1.82
N VAL A 87 -10.04 5.34 3.16
CA VAL A 87 -10.64 4.24 3.92
C VAL A 87 -12.14 4.13 3.62
N LYS A 88 -12.87 5.26 3.60
CA LYS A 88 -14.30 5.28 3.28
C LYS A 88 -14.57 4.82 1.85
N GLN A 89 -13.77 5.25 0.87
CA GLN A 89 -13.90 4.84 -0.53
C GLN A 89 -13.71 3.33 -0.70
N THR A 90 -12.62 2.78 -0.14
CA THR A 90 -12.34 1.33 -0.25
C THR A 90 -13.40 0.47 0.44
N LYS A 91 -13.89 0.90 1.61
CA LYS A 91 -15.04 0.25 2.26
C LYS A 91 -16.32 0.33 1.42
N LYS A 92 -16.56 1.45 0.74
CA LYS A 92 -17.75 1.61 -0.12
C LYS A 92 -17.70 0.74 -1.38
N VAL A 93 -16.50 0.47 -1.88
CA VAL A 93 -16.25 -0.50 -2.97
C VAL A 93 -16.34 -1.95 -2.49
N GLY A 94 -16.41 -2.19 -1.18
CA GLY A 94 -16.57 -3.51 -0.59
C GLY A 94 -15.25 -4.24 -0.29
N ILE A 95 -14.13 -3.52 -0.28
CA ILE A 95 -12.81 -4.11 0.01
C ILE A 95 -12.73 -4.47 1.50
N PRO A 96 -12.44 -5.73 1.86
CA PRO A 96 -12.28 -6.13 3.26
C PRO A 96 -11.06 -5.46 3.90
N HIS A 97 -11.28 -4.86 5.08
CA HIS A 97 -10.20 -4.38 5.95
C HIS A 97 -10.00 -5.43 7.04
N ILE A 98 -8.84 -6.07 7.06
CA ILE A 98 -8.52 -7.17 7.97
C ILE A 98 -7.64 -6.70 9.12
N ASP A 99 -7.59 -7.50 10.19
CA ASP A 99 -6.72 -7.28 11.34
C ASP A 99 -5.39 -8.05 11.23
N ASP A 100 -4.59 -8.01 12.29
CA ASP A 100 -3.26 -8.60 12.36
C ASP A 100 -3.27 -10.14 12.44
N SER A 101 -4.44 -10.79 12.55
CA SER A 101 -4.56 -12.24 12.61
C SER A 101 -3.91 -12.93 11.41
N VAL A 102 -3.89 -12.25 10.26
CA VAL A 102 -3.27 -12.72 9.02
C VAL A 102 -1.76 -12.96 9.14
N PHE A 103 -1.06 -12.29 10.06
CA PHE A 103 0.39 -12.42 10.23
C PHE A 103 0.79 -13.44 11.31
N LYS A 104 -0.17 -14.04 12.03
CA LYS A 104 0.12 -14.98 13.13
C LYS A 104 0.78 -16.27 12.64
N ASN A 105 0.47 -16.71 11.42
CA ASN A 105 1.06 -17.89 10.81
C ASN A 105 1.39 -17.61 9.33
N PRO A 106 2.68 -17.64 8.94
CA PRO A 106 3.09 -17.40 7.54
C PRO A 106 2.42 -18.33 6.52
N SER A 107 2.07 -19.56 6.92
CA SER A 107 1.38 -20.50 6.03
C SER A 107 -0.04 -20.04 5.69
N ASP A 108 -0.72 -19.36 6.62
CA ASP A 108 -2.08 -18.88 6.41
C ASP A 108 -2.11 -17.73 5.39
N MET A 109 -1.08 -16.88 5.38
CA MET A 109 -0.90 -15.86 4.34
C MET A 109 -0.82 -16.51 2.96
N LYS A 110 0.06 -17.50 2.79
CA LYS A 110 0.29 -18.16 1.50
C LYS A 110 -0.94 -18.92 1.00
N ASN A 111 -1.71 -19.50 1.91
CA ASN A 111 -2.94 -20.21 1.56
C ASN A 111 -4.08 -19.27 1.19
N LYS A 112 -4.08 -18.03 1.70
CA LYS A 112 -5.16 -17.07 1.51
C LYS A 112 -4.91 -16.07 0.38
N PHE A 113 -3.66 -15.71 0.14
CA PHE A 113 -3.26 -14.68 -0.82
C PHE A 113 -2.30 -15.23 -1.86
N THR A 114 -2.28 -14.57 -3.00
CA THR A 114 -1.41 -14.88 -4.14
C THR A 114 -0.29 -13.85 -4.30
N LEU A 115 -0.47 -12.66 -3.73
CA LEU A 115 0.45 -11.53 -3.82
C LEU A 115 0.34 -10.67 -2.56
N VAL A 116 1.47 -10.10 -2.14
CA VAL A 116 1.52 -8.98 -1.18
C VAL A 116 1.89 -7.70 -1.92
N VAL A 117 1.15 -6.63 -1.67
CA VAL A 117 1.52 -5.27 -2.06
C VAL A 117 2.01 -4.53 -0.81
N ASP A 118 3.29 -4.18 -0.82
CA ASP A 118 3.92 -3.39 0.22
C ASP A 118 3.73 -1.90 -0.09
N ALA A 119 2.84 -1.26 0.68
CA ALA A 119 2.55 0.16 0.63
C ALA A 119 2.80 0.81 2.01
N LEU A 120 3.76 0.29 2.77
CA LEU A 120 4.04 0.78 4.13
C LEU A 120 4.81 2.11 4.10
N PHE A 121 5.98 2.13 3.47
CA PHE A 121 6.91 3.26 3.55
C PHE A 121 7.54 3.57 2.20
N GLY A 122 7.35 4.82 1.75
CA GLY A 122 8.00 5.34 0.55
C GLY A 122 9.33 6.02 0.86
N PHE A 123 9.90 6.70 -0.13
CA PHE A 123 11.24 7.29 -0.13
C PHE A 123 11.49 8.27 1.03
N SER A 124 10.46 8.88 1.62
CA SER A 124 10.58 9.85 2.70
C SER A 124 10.74 9.20 4.09
N PHE A 125 10.58 7.88 4.20
CA PHE A 125 10.78 7.16 5.45
C PHE A 125 12.23 7.22 5.92
N LYS A 126 12.42 7.29 7.24
CA LYS A 126 13.73 7.25 7.89
C LYS A 126 13.75 6.12 8.91
N PRO A 127 14.68 5.16 8.79
CA PRO A 127 14.90 4.11 9.79
C PRO A 127 15.12 4.69 11.21
N PRO A 128 14.91 3.89 12.27
CA PRO A 128 14.60 2.46 12.27
C PRO A 128 13.10 2.16 12.10
N LEU A 129 12.80 0.97 11.58
CA LEU A 129 11.47 0.38 11.69
C LEU A 129 11.13 0.14 13.16
N ARG A 130 9.87 0.39 13.51
CA ARG A 130 9.35 0.17 14.87
C ARG A 130 8.11 -0.72 14.80
N GLN A 131 7.80 -1.34 15.92
CA GLN A 131 6.53 -2.04 16.13
C GLN A 131 5.33 -1.20 15.68
N PRO A 132 4.34 -1.81 14.98
CA PRO A 132 4.25 -3.22 14.60
C PRO A 132 4.91 -3.57 13.23
N PHE A 133 5.55 -2.60 12.56
CA PHE A 133 5.96 -2.72 11.16
C PHE A 133 7.13 -3.69 10.93
N ASP A 134 8.04 -3.79 11.89
CA ASP A 134 9.14 -4.77 11.92
C ASP A 134 8.61 -6.21 11.84
N GLN A 135 7.63 -6.56 12.68
CA GLN A 135 7.02 -7.89 12.71
C GLN A 135 6.23 -8.20 11.44
N ILE A 136 5.53 -7.21 10.88
CA ILE A 136 4.79 -7.36 9.63
C ILE A 136 5.74 -7.70 8.48
N ILE A 137 6.84 -6.96 8.35
CA ILE A 137 7.85 -7.20 7.31
C ILE A 137 8.50 -8.58 7.49
N GLU A 138 8.80 -8.97 8.73
CA GLU A 138 9.34 -10.30 9.02
C GLU A 138 8.35 -11.41 8.60
N ALA A 139 7.05 -11.27 8.91
CA ALA A 139 6.03 -12.23 8.53
C ALA A 139 5.86 -12.32 7.00
N VAL A 140 5.86 -11.18 6.30
CA VAL A 140 5.82 -11.12 4.82
C VAL A 140 7.02 -11.84 4.22
N ASN A 141 8.23 -11.57 4.71
CA ASN A 141 9.45 -12.23 4.23
C ASN A 141 9.41 -13.76 4.43
N LYS A 142 8.78 -14.25 5.50
CA LYS A 142 8.61 -15.69 5.77
C LYS A 142 7.49 -16.35 4.96
N SER A 143 6.53 -15.58 4.43
CA SER A 143 5.36 -16.11 3.70
C SER A 143 5.71 -16.79 2.36
N SER A 144 6.88 -16.47 1.78
CA SER A 144 7.27 -16.88 0.42
C SER A 144 6.31 -16.43 -0.69
N LEU A 145 5.42 -15.47 -0.40
CA LEU A 145 4.58 -14.83 -1.41
C LEU A 145 5.41 -13.86 -2.26
N PRO A 146 5.08 -13.67 -3.55
CA PRO A 146 5.63 -12.56 -4.31
C PRO A 146 5.20 -11.24 -3.64
N VAL A 147 6.12 -10.26 -3.66
CA VAL A 147 5.91 -8.93 -3.09
C VAL A 147 6.13 -7.89 -4.16
N VAL A 148 5.17 -6.99 -4.33
CA VAL A 148 5.30 -5.77 -5.13
C VAL A 148 5.31 -4.59 -4.18
N SER A 149 6.39 -3.83 -4.14
CA SER A 149 6.49 -2.62 -3.33
C SER A 149 6.11 -1.39 -4.14
N ILE A 150 5.29 -0.51 -3.56
CA ILE A 150 5.01 0.81 -4.10
C ILE A 150 6.16 1.73 -3.71
N ASP A 151 6.69 2.44 -4.70
CA ASP A 151 7.83 3.37 -4.60
C ASP A 151 9.15 2.68 -4.24
N ILE A 152 9.34 2.29 -2.98
CA ILE A 152 10.53 1.57 -2.52
C ILE A 152 10.16 0.39 -1.62
N PRO A 153 10.97 -0.69 -1.58
CA PRO A 153 10.75 -1.78 -0.63
C PRO A 153 10.89 -1.30 0.82
N SER A 154 9.83 -1.43 1.60
CA SER A 154 9.81 -1.02 3.00
C SER A 154 10.83 -1.81 3.82
N GLY A 155 11.66 -1.10 4.59
CA GLY A 155 12.65 -1.73 5.47
C GLY A 155 13.97 -2.10 4.82
N LYS A 156 14.22 -1.68 3.58
CA LYS A 156 15.51 -1.80 2.90
C LYS A 156 16.21 -0.47 2.75
#